data_AF-A0A926X708-F1
#
_entry.id   AF-A0A926X708-F1
#
_cell.length_a   1.000
_cell.length_b   1.000
_cell.length_c   1.000
_cell.angle_alpha   90.00
_cell.angle_beta   90.00
_cell.angle_gamma   90.00
#
_symmetry.space_group_name_H-M   'P 1'
#
loop_
_entity.id
_entity.type
_entity.pdbx_description
1 polymer ?
#
loop_
_entity_poly.entity_id
_entity_poly.type
_entity_poly.pdbx_seq_one_letter_code
_entity_poly.pdbx_strand_id
1 'polypeptide(L)'
;MRTHSRTTATTSIRNVGVIKHFKDIYPGGAGSNPRGFIQWGDRFYFSANDPRHGSELWISDGTPSGTHLLQDIYPGVGSSYPVELTQLGDKFYFSATDSWHGQELWRSDGTAIGTQLFQDLNPSGSTAGSSTMGAFVAVGDKLYFSASVNGVSPVTNLWVTDGTTTGTRLMVSGNATSIPRPLTAFGGNLYFTDLYSFGAIAPTTDTILWSKPIQFASTPVEFRGKLYFSGHDSVYGDEVWVSDGTAEGTQLLKDISPLHASPSGFTGMGDRLYFRANDGVHGSELWSTDGTAPGTQLVQDINSDDSSLPANFVEFGGRLFFSATGSLNNRELWVSDGTAAGTRLFKDINPTLVDLDRTGNLTNSSSDPDSFIPFNGKLYFAADDGTHGRELWVTDGTPTGTRMLQDINPGRNSSNPANFVSFGGRLYFEATDGFHGAELWVLDPAGETITGTPRRDVLDGKAGDDTLLGLGGNDTLVGGIGEDTLDGSTGNDILLAGNGDDRLYGNTGNDRLWGGNGQDLLAGGAGYNVLVGNQERDTFVLHRQGFALIRDFEVGSDRLSLPRGFRLGSLEIGQQGNASVLEWGDRPLAKLLGVLPSELRAKSFV
;
A
#
# COMPACT_ATOMS: atom_id res chain seq x y z
N MET A 1 -25.37 -43.80 12.85
CA MET A 1 -24.37 -42.89 12.24
C MET A 1 -25.13 -41.84 11.45
N ARG A 2 -25.23 -40.61 11.95
CA ARG A 2 -25.82 -39.47 11.21
C ARG A 2 -24.67 -38.70 10.57
N THR A 3 -24.59 -38.77 9.25
CA THR A 3 -23.65 -38.03 8.41
C THR A 3 -23.99 -36.54 8.44
N HIS A 4 -23.05 -35.71 8.88
CA HIS A 4 -23.16 -34.25 8.79
C HIS A 4 -22.92 -33.85 7.33
N SER A 5 -23.98 -33.43 6.65
CA SER A 5 -23.90 -32.78 5.34
C SER A 5 -23.52 -31.33 5.56
N ARG A 6 -22.27 -30.96 5.22
CA ARG A 6 -21.87 -29.56 5.02
C ARG A 6 -22.48 -29.12 3.69
N THR A 7 -23.52 -28.30 3.73
CA THR A 7 -24.10 -27.67 2.55
C THR A 7 -23.34 -26.37 2.28
N THR A 8 -22.74 -26.26 1.11
CA THR A 8 -21.95 -25.12 0.63
C THR A 8 -22.85 -23.94 0.26
N ALA A 9 -22.51 -22.76 0.79
CA ALA A 9 -23.06 -21.47 0.34
C ALA A 9 -22.75 -21.24 -1.15
N THR A 10 -23.70 -20.66 -1.88
CA THR A 10 -23.57 -20.32 -3.30
C THR A 10 -23.14 -18.87 -3.46
N THR A 11 -21.87 -18.62 -3.80
CA THR A 11 -21.33 -17.29 -4.12
C THR A 11 -21.63 -16.94 -5.58
N SER A 12 -22.31 -15.81 -5.82
CA SER A 12 -22.49 -15.24 -7.16
C SER A 12 -21.36 -14.25 -7.46
N ILE A 13 -20.40 -14.65 -8.29
CA ILE A 13 -19.14 -13.93 -8.47
C ILE A 13 -19.26 -12.89 -9.61
N ARG A 14 -19.49 -11.61 -9.29
CA ARG A 14 -19.11 -10.51 -10.20
C ARG A 14 -17.64 -10.21 -9.97
N ASN A 15 -16.75 -11.00 -10.58
CA ASN A 15 -15.33 -11.14 -10.19
C ASN A 15 -14.39 -9.99 -10.60
N VAL A 16 -14.87 -8.76 -10.55
CA VAL A 16 -14.08 -7.57 -10.88
C VAL A 16 -14.28 -6.58 -9.76
N GLY A 17 -13.19 -6.26 -9.06
CA GLY A 17 -13.20 -5.26 -8.02
C GLY A 17 -13.68 -3.89 -8.51
N VAL A 18 -14.12 -3.05 -7.58
CA VAL A 18 -14.66 -1.71 -7.88
C VAL A 18 -13.59 -0.67 -7.56
N ILE A 19 -13.33 0.22 -8.53
CA ILE A 19 -12.45 1.37 -8.31
C ILE A 19 -13.31 2.51 -7.73
N LYS A 20 -12.85 3.08 -6.62
CA LYS A 20 -13.49 4.20 -5.95
C LYS A 20 -12.46 5.30 -5.74
N HIS A 21 -12.90 6.53 -5.94
CA HIS A 21 -12.20 7.68 -5.40
C HIS A 21 -12.30 7.61 -3.88
N PHE A 22 -11.19 7.43 -3.19
CA PHE A 22 -11.20 7.08 -1.77
C PHE A 22 -11.25 8.34 -0.90
N LYS A 23 -10.43 9.35 -1.20
CA LYS A 23 -10.48 10.63 -0.49
C LYS A 23 -9.92 11.78 -1.33
N ASP A 24 -10.66 12.89 -1.37
CA ASP A 24 -10.19 14.19 -1.88
C ASP A 24 -9.37 14.87 -0.77
N ILE A 25 -8.06 14.60 -0.72
CA ILE A 25 -7.19 15.19 0.29
C ILE A 25 -6.90 16.66 -0.05
N TYR A 26 -6.82 17.01 -1.35
CA TYR A 26 -6.70 18.38 -1.82
C TYR A 26 -8.00 18.86 -2.50
N PRO A 27 -8.95 19.46 -1.77
CA PRO A 27 -10.24 19.81 -2.32
C PRO A 27 -10.19 20.67 -3.59
N GLY A 28 -10.85 20.20 -4.65
CA GLY A 28 -10.95 20.90 -5.93
C GLY A 28 -10.06 20.31 -7.02
N GLY A 29 -9.63 21.12 -8.00
CA GLY A 29 -8.95 20.62 -9.22
C GLY A 29 -7.45 20.38 -9.12
N ALA A 30 -6.85 20.46 -7.94
CA ALA A 30 -5.42 20.21 -7.71
C ALA A 30 -5.27 18.94 -6.88
N GLY A 31 -4.16 18.21 -7.04
CA GLY A 31 -3.99 16.89 -6.42
C GLY A 31 -3.09 16.87 -5.19
N SER A 32 -3.34 15.89 -4.32
CA SER A 32 -2.56 15.60 -3.12
C SER A 32 -1.29 14.78 -3.38
N ASN A 33 -1.16 14.12 -4.53
CA ASN A 33 0.01 13.32 -4.94
C ASN A 33 0.50 12.32 -3.86
N PRO A 34 -0.36 11.40 -3.39
CA PRO A 34 -0.05 10.52 -2.27
C PRO A 34 1.07 9.51 -2.63
N ARG A 35 2.08 9.40 -1.77
CA ARG A 35 3.27 8.58 -2.03
C ARG A 35 3.96 8.09 -0.76
N GLY A 36 4.90 7.16 -0.92
CA GLY A 36 5.73 6.68 0.19
C GLY A 36 4.94 5.87 1.21
N PHE A 37 4.01 5.03 0.73
CA PHE A 37 3.16 4.21 1.58
C PHE A 37 3.97 3.21 2.40
N ILE A 38 3.71 3.15 3.71
CA ILE A 38 4.16 2.08 4.60
C ILE A 38 2.96 1.57 5.40
N GLN A 39 2.85 0.25 5.51
CA GLN A 39 1.95 -0.37 6.48
C GLN A 39 2.68 -0.54 7.82
N TRP A 40 2.03 -0.11 8.91
CA TRP A 40 2.51 -0.38 10.25
C TRP A 40 1.32 -0.67 11.17
N GLY A 41 1.28 -1.89 11.71
CA GLY A 41 0.14 -2.38 12.49
C GLY A 41 -1.13 -2.50 11.63
N ASP A 42 -2.22 -1.96 12.17
CA ASP A 42 -3.55 -1.88 11.57
C ASP A 42 -3.79 -0.58 10.80
N ARG A 43 -2.71 0.12 10.39
CA ARG A 43 -2.76 1.39 9.67
C ARG A 43 -1.73 1.44 8.57
N PHE A 44 -1.90 2.38 7.65
CA PHE A 44 -0.87 2.78 6.71
C PHE A 44 -0.62 4.29 6.75
N TYR A 45 0.61 4.66 6.40
CA TYR A 45 1.14 6.02 6.47
C TYR A 45 1.70 6.40 5.12
N PHE A 46 1.59 7.67 4.75
CA PHE A 46 2.03 8.16 3.45
C PHE A 46 2.23 9.68 3.51
N SER A 47 2.92 10.22 2.51
CA SER A 47 3.00 11.67 2.30
C SER A 47 1.90 12.10 1.34
N ALA A 48 1.20 13.20 1.64
CA ALA A 48 0.21 13.81 0.74
C ALA A 48 0.10 15.32 0.99
N ASN A 49 -0.31 16.06 -0.04
CA ASN A 49 -0.44 17.50 -0.05
C ASN A 49 -1.89 17.95 0.20
N ASP A 50 -2.10 18.92 1.09
CA ASP A 50 -3.35 19.66 1.19
C ASP A 50 -3.16 21.19 1.15
N PRO A 51 -4.19 21.98 0.79
CA PRO A 51 -4.04 23.43 0.59
C PRO A 51 -3.63 24.22 1.83
N ARG A 52 -3.77 23.65 3.04
CA ARG A 52 -3.53 24.33 4.31
C ARG A 52 -2.17 23.98 4.91
N HIS A 53 -1.72 22.74 4.71
CA HIS A 53 -0.50 22.21 5.34
C HIS A 53 0.59 21.81 4.33
N GLY A 54 0.30 21.82 3.02
CA GLY A 54 1.19 21.30 1.99
C GLY A 54 1.48 19.80 2.14
N SER A 55 2.64 19.33 1.64
CA SER A 55 2.99 17.90 1.59
C SER A 55 3.58 17.40 2.90
N GLU A 56 2.73 16.74 3.69
CA GLU A 56 2.97 16.36 5.08
C GLU A 56 2.71 14.87 5.32
N LEU A 57 2.81 14.41 6.58
CA LEU A 57 2.61 13.00 6.96
C LEU A 57 1.13 12.71 7.26
N TRP A 58 0.57 11.74 6.56
CA TRP A 58 -0.81 11.27 6.67
C TRP A 58 -0.89 9.85 7.21
N ILE A 59 -2.04 9.52 7.79
CA ILE A 59 -2.37 8.21 8.36
C ILE A 59 -3.75 7.76 7.86
N SER A 60 -3.94 6.46 7.70
CA SER A 60 -5.23 5.84 7.38
C SER A 60 -5.36 4.48 8.08
N ASP A 61 -6.57 4.18 8.54
CA ASP A 61 -7.01 2.85 9.00
C ASP A 61 -7.74 2.06 7.92
N GLY A 62 -7.78 2.58 6.69
CA GLY A 62 -8.51 2.01 5.57
C GLY A 62 -9.90 2.59 5.32
N THR A 63 -10.36 3.56 6.12
CA THR A 63 -11.62 4.30 5.90
C THR A 63 -11.37 5.75 5.43
N PRO A 64 -12.25 6.37 4.60
CA PRO A 64 -12.07 7.76 4.16
C PRO A 64 -11.99 8.76 5.31
N SER A 65 -12.71 8.50 6.39
CA SER A 65 -12.81 9.29 7.63
C SER A 65 -11.59 9.11 8.53
N GLY A 66 -11.15 7.87 8.78
CA GLY A 66 -9.92 7.53 9.48
C GLY A 66 -8.65 7.95 8.73
N THR A 67 -8.77 8.36 7.47
CA THR A 67 -7.68 8.94 6.67
C THR A 67 -7.51 10.43 6.94
N HIS A 68 -6.45 10.85 7.63
CA HIS A 68 -6.26 12.25 7.98
C HIS A 68 -4.78 12.62 8.14
N LEU A 69 -4.51 13.94 8.18
CA LEU A 69 -3.19 14.46 8.50
C LEU A 69 -2.77 13.96 9.88
N LEU A 70 -1.65 13.25 9.96
CA LEU A 70 -1.10 12.79 11.23
C LEU A 70 -0.40 13.95 11.95
N GLN A 71 0.44 14.69 11.22
CA GLN A 71 1.21 15.79 11.77
C GLN A 71 1.55 16.81 10.67
N ASP A 72 1.28 18.08 10.94
CA ASP A 72 1.85 19.22 10.21
C ASP A 72 3.28 19.44 10.73
N ILE A 73 4.27 18.90 10.02
CA ILE A 73 5.69 18.97 10.40
C ILE A 73 6.30 20.30 9.97
N TYR A 74 5.89 20.83 8.82
CA TYR A 74 6.24 22.18 8.37
C TYR A 74 5.03 23.11 8.52
N PRO A 75 4.91 23.86 9.63
CA PRO A 75 3.67 24.58 9.94
C PRO A 75 3.19 25.52 8.83
N GLY A 76 1.89 25.42 8.52
CA GLY A 76 1.23 26.22 7.48
C GLY A 76 1.42 25.64 6.09
N VAL A 77 1.36 26.47 5.04
CA VAL A 77 1.35 25.98 3.64
C VAL A 77 2.69 25.44 3.12
N GLY A 78 3.69 25.26 3.99
CA GLY A 78 4.98 24.71 3.61
C GLY A 78 4.90 23.20 3.38
N SER A 79 6.02 22.51 3.23
CA SER A 79 5.97 21.06 3.00
C SER A 79 7.18 20.40 3.62
N SER A 80 6.94 19.35 4.40
CA SER A 80 7.98 18.57 5.04
C SER A 80 8.54 17.45 4.19
N TYR A 81 7.81 17.04 3.14
CA TYR A 81 8.19 15.96 2.23
C TYR A 81 8.70 14.69 2.95
N PRO A 82 7.88 14.04 3.80
CA PRO A 82 8.27 12.82 4.49
C PRO A 82 8.66 11.71 3.51
N VAL A 83 9.83 11.11 3.70
CA VAL A 83 10.35 10.01 2.85
C VAL A 83 11.07 8.96 3.70
N GLU A 84 11.32 7.79 3.11
CA GLU A 84 12.10 6.70 3.74
C GLU A 84 11.47 6.17 5.03
N LEU A 85 10.13 6.12 5.10
CA LEU A 85 9.42 5.60 6.26
C LEU A 85 9.84 4.14 6.50
N THR A 86 10.45 3.88 7.65
CA THR A 86 11.04 2.59 8.00
C THR A 86 10.71 2.24 9.44
N GLN A 87 10.15 1.04 9.66
CA GLN A 87 9.84 0.57 11.00
C GLN A 87 11.09 0.16 11.77
N LEU A 88 11.17 0.53 13.05
CA LEU A 88 12.12 0.01 14.03
C LEU A 88 11.41 -0.19 15.37
N GLY A 89 11.21 -1.45 15.76
CA GLY A 89 10.48 -1.79 16.99
C GLY A 89 9.00 -1.38 16.93
N ASP A 90 8.56 -0.64 17.96
CA ASP A 90 7.20 -0.10 18.12
C ASP A 90 7.05 1.31 17.52
N LYS A 91 7.97 1.74 16.67
CA LYS A 91 7.99 3.07 16.05
C LYS A 91 8.39 2.98 14.59
N PHE A 92 8.17 4.05 13.86
CA PHE A 92 8.77 4.24 12.54
C PHE A 92 9.57 5.53 12.49
N TYR A 93 10.60 5.51 11.65
CA TYR A 93 11.54 6.60 11.43
C TYR A 93 11.48 7.01 9.98
N PHE A 94 11.68 8.30 9.73
CA PHE A 94 11.61 8.87 8.40
C PHE A 94 12.43 10.16 8.34
N SER A 95 12.68 10.62 7.14
CA SER A 95 13.30 11.92 6.90
C SER A 95 12.22 12.93 6.54
N ALA A 96 12.23 14.10 7.17
CA ALA A 96 11.32 15.20 6.87
C ALA A 96 11.94 16.56 7.17
N THR A 97 11.42 17.60 6.51
CA THR A 97 11.89 18.98 6.60
C THR A 97 10.98 19.79 7.50
N ASP A 98 11.52 20.50 8.49
CA ASP A 98 10.76 21.53 9.20
C ASP A 98 11.28 22.95 8.87
N SER A 99 10.60 23.97 9.40
CA SER A 99 10.91 25.37 9.14
C SER A 99 12.17 25.90 9.86
N TRP A 100 12.81 25.09 10.71
CA TRP A 100 13.89 25.53 11.61
C TRP A 100 15.20 24.79 11.42
N HIS A 101 15.16 23.49 11.17
CA HIS A 101 16.29 22.57 11.14
C HIS A 101 16.57 22.03 9.72
N GLY A 102 15.68 22.22 8.75
CA GLY A 102 15.81 21.62 7.42
C GLY A 102 15.43 20.14 7.44
N GLN A 103 15.93 19.35 6.48
CA GLN A 103 15.64 17.92 6.40
C GLN A 103 16.45 17.15 7.45
N GLU A 104 15.77 16.48 8.38
CA GLU A 104 16.37 15.81 9.54
C GLU A 104 15.71 14.45 9.85
N LEU A 105 16.20 13.75 10.88
CA LEU A 105 15.67 12.45 11.29
C LEU A 105 14.47 12.62 12.22
N TRP A 106 13.32 12.11 11.80
CA TRP A 106 12.06 12.11 12.54
C TRP A 106 11.67 10.70 13.00
N ARG A 107 10.81 10.67 14.01
CA ARG A 107 10.26 9.43 14.57
C ARG A 107 8.79 9.63 14.91
N SER A 108 8.00 8.57 14.76
CA SER A 108 6.59 8.53 15.18
C SER A 108 6.24 7.19 15.84
N ASP A 109 5.28 7.24 16.75
CA ASP A 109 4.57 6.08 17.32
C ASP A 109 3.14 5.95 16.79
N GLY A 110 2.83 6.64 15.67
CA GLY A 110 1.50 6.67 15.07
C GLY A 110 0.55 7.71 15.65
N THR A 111 0.99 8.51 16.63
CA THR A 111 0.22 9.64 17.17
C THR A 111 0.84 10.98 16.77
N ALA A 112 0.03 12.04 16.67
CA ALA A 112 0.52 13.39 16.41
C ALA A 112 1.56 13.82 17.48
N ILE A 113 1.25 13.62 18.76
CA ILE A 113 2.14 13.97 19.88
C ILE A 113 3.46 13.18 19.82
N GLY A 114 3.42 11.91 19.47
CA GLY A 114 4.61 11.06 19.36
C GLY A 114 5.39 11.23 18.06
N THR A 115 4.87 12.03 17.11
CA THR A 115 5.54 12.40 15.85
C THR A 115 6.42 13.61 16.09
N GLN A 116 7.72 13.39 16.22
CA GLN A 116 8.67 14.41 16.68
C GLN A 116 9.99 14.33 15.94
N LEU A 117 10.68 15.48 15.85
CA LEU A 117 12.08 15.54 15.49
C LEU A 117 12.85 14.66 16.46
N PHE A 118 13.52 13.64 15.93
CA PHE A 118 14.24 12.69 16.75
C PHE A 118 15.69 13.11 16.92
N GLN A 119 16.34 13.54 15.85
CA GLN A 119 17.71 14.04 15.90
C GLN A 119 17.95 15.10 14.81
N ASP A 120 18.41 16.28 15.23
CA ASP A 120 19.07 17.26 14.36
C ASP A 120 20.54 16.84 14.20
N LEU A 121 20.92 16.47 12.98
CA LEU A 121 22.27 16.04 12.62
C LEU A 121 23.17 17.23 12.24
N ASN A 122 22.59 18.43 12.06
CA ASN A 122 23.31 19.65 11.70
C ASN A 122 22.87 20.90 12.49
N PRO A 123 23.21 20.98 13.80
CA PRO A 123 22.70 22.02 14.70
C PRO A 123 23.28 23.43 14.50
N SER A 124 23.74 23.80 13.29
CA SER A 124 24.45 25.05 13.00
C SER A 124 23.62 26.34 13.15
N GLY A 125 22.36 26.25 13.58
CA GLY A 125 21.55 27.40 14.01
C GLY A 125 21.17 28.39 12.89
N SER A 126 21.39 28.01 11.63
CA SER A 126 20.90 28.73 10.46
C SER A 126 19.93 27.84 9.69
N THR A 127 18.87 28.40 9.13
CA THR A 127 17.90 27.71 8.25
C THR A 127 18.53 27.07 7.00
N ALA A 128 19.85 27.22 6.81
CA ALA A 128 20.64 26.58 5.77
C ALA A 128 21.33 25.27 6.20
N GLY A 129 21.18 24.88 7.47
CA GLY A 129 21.72 23.63 8.01
C GLY A 129 20.94 22.38 7.60
N SER A 130 20.47 22.25 6.36
CA SER A 130 19.76 21.02 5.96
C SER A 130 20.73 19.84 5.92
N SER A 131 20.37 18.72 6.56
CA SER A 131 20.94 17.44 6.16
C SER A 131 20.34 17.01 4.80
N THR A 132 21.04 16.15 4.06
CA THR A 132 20.39 15.37 2.99
C THR A 132 20.39 13.92 3.40
N MET A 133 19.21 13.40 3.73
CA MET A 133 19.04 12.02 4.15
C MET A 133 18.64 11.15 2.94
N GLY A 134 19.11 9.92 2.95
CA GLY A 134 18.80 8.91 1.93
C GLY A 134 18.30 7.63 2.59
N ALA A 135 18.59 6.48 1.97
CA ALA A 135 18.04 5.17 2.31
C ALA A 135 18.05 4.86 3.81
N PHE A 136 16.91 4.40 4.33
CA PHE A 136 16.77 3.90 5.70
C PHE A 136 16.66 2.37 5.67
N VAL A 137 17.47 1.69 6.49
CA VAL A 137 17.47 0.22 6.55
C VAL A 137 17.54 -0.22 8.01
N ALA A 138 16.49 -0.90 8.46
CA ALA A 138 16.48 -1.54 9.77
C ALA A 138 17.18 -2.91 9.70
N VAL A 139 18.11 -3.16 10.63
CA VAL A 139 18.77 -4.46 10.80
C VAL A 139 18.83 -4.77 12.29
N GLY A 140 18.05 -5.76 12.73
CA GLY A 140 17.91 -6.08 14.15
C GLY A 140 17.21 -4.95 14.91
N ASP A 141 17.84 -4.45 15.96
CA ASP A 141 17.37 -3.34 16.81
C ASP A 141 17.97 -1.98 16.41
N LYS A 142 18.58 -1.90 15.23
CA LYS A 142 19.22 -0.68 14.72
C LYS A 142 18.65 -0.22 13.40
N LEU A 143 18.61 1.09 13.22
CA LEU A 143 18.34 1.75 11.96
C LEU A 143 19.64 2.35 11.43
N TYR A 144 19.99 1.98 10.21
CA TYR A 144 21.11 2.54 9.46
C TYR A 144 20.58 3.47 8.37
N PHE A 145 21.23 4.61 8.19
CA PHE A 145 20.80 5.58 7.19
C PHE A 145 21.96 6.40 6.65
N SER A 146 21.82 6.84 5.40
CA SER A 146 22.77 7.77 4.80
C SER A 146 22.35 9.21 5.07
N ALA A 147 23.26 10.07 5.54
CA ALA A 147 22.99 11.50 5.70
C ALA A 147 24.22 12.37 5.39
N SER A 148 24.03 13.48 4.69
CA SER A 148 25.08 14.50 4.47
C SER A 148 24.80 15.71 5.36
N VAL A 149 25.84 16.27 6.00
CA VAL A 149 25.72 17.40 6.95
C VAL A 149 26.50 18.61 6.38
N ASN A 150 25.84 19.77 6.22
CA ASN A 150 26.47 20.97 5.62
C ASN A 150 27.65 21.49 6.47
N GLY A 151 28.77 21.80 5.81
CA GLY A 151 30.04 22.21 6.45
C GLY A 151 31.23 21.32 6.06
N VAL A 152 30.94 20.14 5.48
CA VAL A 152 31.92 19.27 4.82
C VAL A 152 31.44 19.00 3.39
N SER A 153 32.05 19.68 2.42
CA SER A 153 31.79 19.48 0.99
C SER A 153 32.24 18.08 0.53
N PRO A 154 31.47 17.42 -0.35
CA PRO A 154 30.19 16.77 -0.11
C PRO A 154 30.43 15.35 0.42
N VAL A 155 30.03 15.07 1.65
CA VAL A 155 30.23 13.74 2.22
C VAL A 155 28.90 13.17 2.68
N THR A 156 28.36 12.23 1.91
CA THR A 156 27.30 11.36 2.42
C THR A 156 27.89 10.37 3.39
N ASN A 157 27.43 10.42 4.63
CA ASN A 157 27.91 9.59 5.72
C ASN A 157 26.96 8.44 5.98
N LEU A 158 27.47 7.34 6.53
CA LEU A 158 26.65 6.28 7.11
C LEU A 158 26.49 6.54 8.61
N TRP A 159 25.24 6.58 9.05
CA TRP A 159 24.85 6.74 10.45
C TRP A 159 24.11 5.51 10.95
N VAL A 160 24.04 5.39 12.27
CA VAL A 160 23.24 4.38 12.95
C VAL A 160 22.52 5.00 14.13
N THR A 161 21.32 4.49 14.45
CA THR A 161 20.64 4.72 15.73
C THR A 161 20.07 3.41 16.27
N ASP A 162 20.07 3.26 17.59
CA ASP A 162 19.36 2.20 18.33
C ASP A 162 17.98 2.66 18.85
N GLY A 163 17.53 3.82 18.36
CA GLY A 163 16.30 4.47 18.80
C GLY A 163 16.46 5.41 20.00
N THR A 164 17.69 5.60 20.50
CA THR A 164 18.04 6.62 21.48
C THR A 164 18.91 7.73 20.86
N THR A 165 18.79 8.97 21.33
CA THR A 165 19.63 10.08 20.85
C THR A 165 21.11 9.88 21.14
N THR A 166 21.46 9.15 22.21
CA THR A 166 22.87 8.82 22.54
C THR A 166 23.42 7.71 21.65
N GLY A 167 22.58 6.75 21.23
CA GLY A 167 22.96 5.70 20.30
C GLY A 167 23.02 6.17 18.84
N THR A 168 22.40 7.32 18.52
CA THR A 168 22.50 7.98 17.21
C THR A 168 23.90 8.55 16.99
N ARG A 169 24.65 7.98 16.04
CA ARG A 169 26.03 8.39 15.78
C ARG A 169 26.49 8.08 14.37
N LEU A 170 27.54 8.78 13.97
CA LEU A 170 28.27 8.56 12.73
C LEU A 170 29.02 7.22 12.81
N MET A 171 28.78 6.34 11.83
CA MET A 171 29.49 5.07 11.68
C MET A 171 30.65 5.18 10.69
N VAL A 172 30.38 5.78 9.52
CA VAL A 172 31.38 5.98 8.47
C VAL A 172 31.26 7.41 8.00
N SER A 173 32.32 8.19 8.21
CA SER A 173 32.49 9.45 7.48
C SER A 173 32.82 9.10 6.04
N GLY A 174 32.06 9.57 5.07
CA GLY A 174 32.55 9.49 3.69
C GLY A 174 33.79 10.39 3.50
N ASN A 175 34.45 10.27 2.36
CA ASN A 175 35.28 11.34 1.82
C ASN A 175 34.51 11.99 0.64
N ALA A 176 35.04 13.08 0.06
CA ALA A 176 34.39 13.84 -1.01
C ALA A 176 34.02 13.03 -2.27
N THR A 177 34.37 11.75 -2.32
CA THR A 177 34.07 10.85 -3.43
C THR A 177 33.24 9.61 -3.02
N SER A 178 33.11 9.24 -1.74
CA SER A 178 32.56 7.94 -1.33
C SER A 178 31.12 8.03 -0.74
N ILE A 179 30.11 7.53 -1.44
CA ILE A 179 28.72 7.45 -0.95
C ILE A 179 28.40 5.99 -0.56
N PRO A 180 28.14 5.68 0.73
CA PRO A 180 27.65 4.37 1.19
C PRO A 180 26.26 4.05 0.63
N ARG A 181 26.17 3.63 -0.63
CA ARG A 181 24.92 3.29 -1.28
C ARG A 181 25.12 2.18 -2.29
N PRO A 182 24.07 1.38 -2.52
CA PRO A 182 22.83 1.24 -1.74
C PRO A 182 23.10 0.58 -0.38
N LEU A 183 22.22 0.84 0.60
CA LEU A 183 22.19 0.13 1.88
C LEU A 183 21.29 -1.09 1.74
N THR A 184 21.71 -2.25 2.23
CA THR A 184 20.95 -3.50 2.07
C THR A 184 21.08 -4.40 3.29
N ALA A 185 19.97 -4.81 3.87
CA ALA A 185 19.95 -5.80 4.94
C ALA A 185 20.05 -7.21 4.35
N PHE A 186 20.96 -8.04 4.85
CA PHE A 186 21.04 -9.45 4.47
C PHE A 186 21.71 -10.29 5.57
N GLY A 187 21.20 -11.50 5.86
CA GLY A 187 21.82 -12.40 6.85
C GLY A 187 22.03 -11.79 8.24
N GLY A 188 21.22 -10.80 8.65
CA GLY A 188 21.37 -10.08 9.92
C GLY A 188 22.44 -8.99 9.94
N ASN A 189 23.06 -8.68 8.79
CA ASN A 189 24.05 -7.63 8.60
C ASN A 189 23.54 -6.53 7.68
N LEU A 190 24.13 -5.34 7.77
CA LEU A 190 24.00 -4.30 6.77
C LEU A 190 25.14 -4.42 5.75
N TYR A 191 24.81 -4.35 4.47
CA TYR A 191 25.77 -4.25 3.37
C TYR A 191 25.64 -2.91 2.67
N PHE A 192 26.77 -2.42 2.19
CA PHE A 192 26.88 -1.17 1.47
C PHE A 192 28.14 -1.17 0.63
N THR A 193 28.25 -0.26 -0.33
CA THR A 193 29.50 0.00 -1.04
C THR A 193 29.85 1.46 -0.96
N ASP A 194 31.13 1.74 -1.04
CA ASP A 194 31.64 3.05 -1.37
C ASP A 194 32.26 3.04 -2.79
N LEU A 195 32.96 4.11 -3.21
CA LEU A 195 33.59 4.15 -4.54
C LEU A 195 34.69 3.11 -4.76
N TYR A 196 35.18 2.44 -3.73
CA TYR A 196 36.36 1.63 -3.85
C TYR A 196 36.25 0.31 -3.10
N SER A 197 35.14 -0.01 -2.42
CA SER A 197 35.05 -1.16 -1.55
C SER A 197 33.61 -1.54 -1.22
N PHE A 198 33.39 -2.84 -1.06
CA PHE A 198 32.21 -3.40 -0.40
C PHE A 198 32.42 -3.48 1.10
N GLY A 199 31.44 -3.03 1.88
CA GLY A 199 31.42 -3.04 3.33
C GLY A 199 30.24 -3.84 3.89
N ALA A 200 30.48 -4.52 5.01
CA ALA A 200 29.46 -5.19 5.80
C ALA A 200 29.53 -4.77 7.27
N ILE A 201 28.39 -4.59 7.93
CA ILE A 201 28.27 -4.25 9.37
C ILE A 201 27.45 -5.32 10.06
N ALA A 202 28.04 -5.93 11.08
CA ALA A 202 27.31 -6.75 12.03
C ALA A 202 26.71 -5.85 13.14
N PRO A 203 25.37 -5.77 13.31
CA PRO A 203 24.74 -4.89 14.28
C PRO A 203 25.13 -5.19 15.73
N THR A 204 25.50 -6.42 16.05
CA THR A 204 25.89 -6.83 17.41
C THR A 204 27.23 -6.28 17.86
N THR A 205 28.15 -6.02 16.92
CA THR A 205 29.52 -5.56 17.21
C THR A 205 29.81 -4.17 16.66
N ASP A 206 28.97 -3.65 15.77
CA ASP A 206 29.20 -2.41 15.00
C ASP A 206 30.54 -2.40 14.25
N THR A 207 31.09 -3.57 13.95
CA THR A 207 32.35 -3.72 13.24
C THR A 207 32.11 -3.71 11.74
N ILE A 208 32.88 -2.90 11.03
CA ILE A 208 32.86 -2.84 9.57
C ILE A 208 33.89 -3.83 9.02
N LEU A 209 33.44 -4.73 8.15
CA LEU A 209 34.27 -5.61 7.36
C LEU A 209 34.30 -5.11 5.93
N TRP A 210 35.44 -4.55 5.53
CA TRP A 210 35.68 -4.12 4.14
C TRP A 210 36.23 -5.28 3.31
N SER A 211 35.82 -5.34 2.05
CA SER A 211 36.28 -6.33 1.08
C SER A 211 36.80 -5.67 -0.21
N LYS A 212 36.95 -6.49 -1.27
CA LYS A 212 37.53 -6.14 -2.58
C LYS A 212 37.00 -4.82 -3.17
N PRO A 213 37.77 -4.19 -4.09
CA PRO A 213 37.37 -2.94 -4.70
C PRO A 213 36.29 -3.10 -5.78
N ILE A 214 35.05 -3.22 -5.33
CA ILE A 214 33.86 -3.38 -6.15
C ILE A 214 32.85 -2.32 -5.70
N GLN A 215 32.31 -1.55 -6.65
CA GLN A 215 31.22 -0.61 -6.41
C GLN A 215 29.89 -1.25 -6.79
N PHE A 216 28.81 -0.96 -6.07
CA PHE A 216 27.48 -1.33 -6.54
C PHE A 216 26.97 -0.29 -7.54
N ALA A 217 26.63 -0.76 -8.73
CA ALA A 217 25.90 0.01 -9.73
C ALA A 217 24.38 -0.21 -9.63
N SER A 218 23.91 -1.09 -8.74
CA SER A 218 22.49 -1.32 -8.45
C SER A 218 22.25 -1.75 -6.99
N THR A 219 21.01 -1.63 -6.51
CA THR A 219 20.56 -2.27 -5.25
C THR A 219 20.70 -3.78 -5.33
N PRO A 220 21.44 -4.42 -4.40
CA PRO A 220 21.49 -5.86 -4.32
C PRO A 220 20.14 -6.49 -4.01
N VAL A 221 19.89 -7.62 -4.65
CA VAL A 221 18.69 -8.44 -4.46
C VAL A 221 19.12 -9.75 -3.82
N GLU A 222 18.45 -10.12 -2.72
CA GLU A 222 18.61 -11.44 -2.12
C GLU A 222 17.87 -12.49 -2.95
N PHE A 223 18.57 -13.56 -3.30
CA PHE A 223 17.97 -14.71 -3.94
C PHE A 223 18.67 -16.00 -3.50
N ARG A 224 17.91 -16.89 -2.87
CA ARG A 224 18.39 -18.22 -2.41
C ARG A 224 19.62 -18.13 -1.49
N GLY A 225 19.62 -17.17 -0.57
CA GLY A 225 20.67 -17.00 0.43
C GLY A 225 21.95 -16.37 -0.10
N LYS A 226 21.87 -15.60 -1.19
CA LYS A 226 22.98 -14.81 -1.74
C LYS A 226 22.46 -13.47 -2.26
N LEU A 227 23.33 -12.47 -2.29
CA LEU A 227 23.09 -11.17 -2.91
C LEU A 227 23.54 -11.19 -4.37
N TYR A 228 22.71 -10.65 -5.25
CA TYR A 228 23.02 -10.42 -6.66
C TYR A 228 22.86 -8.95 -6.98
N PHE A 229 23.80 -8.39 -7.73
CA PHE A 229 23.84 -6.97 -8.04
C PHE A 229 24.65 -6.69 -9.30
N SER A 230 24.44 -5.50 -9.85
CA SER A 230 25.36 -4.87 -10.78
C SER A 230 26.55 -4.33 -10.01
N GLY A 231 27.74 -4.84 -10.33
CA GLY A 231 28.99 -4.44 -9.69
C GLY A 231 29.95 -3.85 -10.71
N HIS A 232 30.52 -2.70 -10.39
CA HIS A 232 31.57 -2.05 -11.18
C HIS A 232 32.95 -2.36 -10.63
N ASP A 233 33.85 -2.82 -11.50
CA ASP A 233 35.29 -2.76 -11.26
C ASP A 233 36.05 -2.19 -12.47
N SER A 234 37.33 -1.85 -12.27
CA SER A 234 38.15 -1.24 -13.32
C SER A 234 38.62 -2.19 -14.42
N VAL A 235 38.33 -3.49 -14.30
CA VAL A 235 38.77 -4.54 -15.22
C VAL A 235 37.64 -4.94 -16.16
N TYR A 236 36.43 -5.14 -15.63
CA TYR A 236 35.26 -5.69 -16.31
C TYR A 236 34.12 -4.68 -16.46
N GLY A 237 34.20 -3.50 -15.84
CA GLY A 237 33.10 -2.54 -15.89
C GLY A 237 31.88 -3.01 -15.09
N ASP A 238 30.67 -2.68 -15.56
CA ASP A 238 29.41 -2.95 -14.84
C ASP A 238 28.89 -4.33 -15.21
N GLU A 239 29.09 -5.31 -14.34
CA GLU A 239 28.77 -6.71 -14.61
C GLU A 239 27.91 -7.33 -13.53
N VAL A 240 27.51 -8.59 -13.70
CA VAL A 240 26.74 -9.32 -12.71
C VAL A 240 27.66 -9.94 -11.65
N TRP A 241 27.41 -9.63 -10.39
CA TRP A 241 28.16 -10.13 -9.24
C TRP A 241 27.27 -10.90 -8.28
N VAL A 242 27.91 -11.76 -7.48
CA VAL A 242 27.25 -12.54 -6.43
C VAL A 242 28.05 -12.44 -5.13
N SER A 243 27.35 -12.39 -4.00
CA SER A 243 27.94 -12.40 -2.66
C SER A 243 27.15 -13.29 -1.71
N ASP A 244 27.83 -14.04 -0.86
CA ASP A 244 27.24 -14.73 0.30
C ASP A 244 27.29 -13.88 1.59
N GLY A 245 27.64 -12.60 1.45
CA GLY A 245 27.86 -11.68 2.57
C GLY A 245 29.30 -11.65 3.10
N THR A 246 30.20 -12.47 2.54
CA THR A 246 31.63 -12.46 2.91
C THR A 246 32.50 -11.83 1.82
N ALA A 247 33.67 -11.32 2.21
CA ALA A 247 34.67 -10.81 1.27
C ALA A 247 35.14 -11.87 0.26
N GLU A 248 35.26 -13.12 0.70
CA GLU A 248 35.72 -14.25 -0.11
C GLU A 248 34.65 -14.73 -1.07
N GLY A 249 33.39 -14.81 -0.61
CA GLY A 249 32.24 -15.19 -1.42
C GLY A 249 31.70 -14.09 -2.33
N THR A 250 32.24 -12.86 -2.25
CA THR A 250 31.94 -11.77 -3.18
C THR A 250 32.82 -11.87 -4.43
N GLN A 251 32.19 -12.18 -5.56
CA GLN A 251 32.87 -12.47 -6.81
C GLN A 251 32.04 -12.13 -8.05
N LEU A 252 32.74 -11.85 -9.15
CA LEU A 252 32.15 -11.70 -10.47
C LEU A 252 31.44 -13.00 -10.81
N LEU A 253 30.14 -12.92 -11.10
CA LEU A 253 29.38 -14.10 -11.48
C LEU A 253 29.61 -14.43 -12.96
N LYS A 254 29.60 -13.41 -13.82
CA LYS A 254 29.93 -13.55 -15.24
C LYS A 254 30.30 -12.19 -15.83
N ASP A 255 31.33 -12.20 -16.66
CA ASP A 255 31.64 -11.15 -17.62
C ASP A 255 30.72 -11.34 -18.83
N ILE A 256 29.61 -10.58 -18.88
CA ILE A 256 28.61 -10.66 -19.95
C ILE A 256 29.07 -9.84 -21.16
N SER A 257 29.69 -8.69 -20.93
CA SER A 257 30.14 -7.76 -21.96
C SER A 257 31.59 -7.34 -21.75
N PRO A 258 32.41 -7.29 -22.81
CA PRO A 258 33.79 -6.81 -22.70
C PRO A 258 33.92 -5.31 -22.34
N LEU A 259 32.80 -4.58 -22.22
CA LEU A 259 32.76 -3.18 -21.81
C LEU A 259 31.93 -3.02 -20.53
N HIS A 260 30.61 -2.98 -20.68
CA HIS A 260 29.64 -2.82 -19.59
C HIS A 260 28.35 -3.55 -19.97
N ALA A 261 27.92 -4.51 -19.16
CA ALA A 261 26.63 -5.14 -19.31
C ALA A 261 25.48 -4.38 -18.64
N SER A 262 25.81 -3.53 -17.65
CA SER A 262 24.88 -2.70 -16.87
C SER A 262 23.62 -3.47 -16.43
N PRO A 263 23.77 -4.62 -15.73
CA PRO A 263 22.63 -5.42 -15.37
C PRO A 263 21.68 -4.70 -14.42
N SER A 264 20.37 -4.90 -14.59
CA SER A 264 19.36 -4.23 -13.75
C SER A 264 18.05 -5.01 -13.68
N GLY A 265 17.23 -4.69 -12.66
CA GLY A 265 15.91 -5.28 -12.50
C GLY A 265 15.89 -6.76 -12.04
N PHE A 266 16.89 -7.18 -11.27
CA PHE A 266 16.98 -8.54 -10.73
C PHE A 266 15.68 -8.98 -10.05
N THR A 267 15.04 -10.03 -10.59
CA THR A 267 13.75 -10.57 -10.11
C THR A 267 13.79 -12.09 -10.09
N GLY A 268 13.45 -12.69 -8.96
CA GLY A 268 13.42 -14.15 -8.80
C GLY A 268 12.16 -14.76 -9.39
N MET A 269 12.30 -15.85 -10.13
CA MET A 269 11.18 -16.70 -10.55
C MET A 269 11.62 -18.17 -10.54
N GLY A 270 10.94 -18.99 -9.73
CA GLY A 270 11.30 -20.39 -9.55
C GLY A 270 12.71 -20.54 -8.95
N ASP A 271 13.58 -21.26 -9.65
CA ASP A 271 14.95 -21.53 -9.22
C ASP A 271 16.01 -20.60 -9.82
N ARG A 272 15.58 -19.57 -10.58
CA ARG A 272 16.44 -18.64 -11.33
C ARG A 272 16.13 -17.18 -11.02
N LEU A 273 17.12 -16.33 -11.26
CA LEU A 273 17.03 -14.87 -11.21
C LEU A 273 17.06 -14.32 -12.63
N TYR A 274 16.18 -13.35 -12.93
CA TYR A 274 16.03 -12.72 -14.24
C TYR A 274 16.39 -11.25 -14.15
N PHE A 275 17.00 -10.70 -15.19
CA PHE A 275 17.45 -9.32 -15.22
C PHE A 275 17.67 -8.86 -16.67
N ARG A 276 17.73 -7.55 -16.86
CA ARG A 276 18.17 -6.93 -18.11
C ARG A 276 19.69 -6.86 -18.13
N ALA A 277 20.34 -7.17 -19.25
CA ALA A 277 21.77 -6.92 -19.47
C ALA A 277 22.12 -6.78 -20.96
N ASN A 278 23.26 -6.15 -21.26
CA ASN A 278 23.79 -5.97 -22.61
C ASN A 278 25.08 -6.77 -22.80
N ASP A 279 25.20 -7.61 -23.83
CA ASP A 279 26.45 -8.35 -24.13
C ASP A 279 27.33 -7.68 -25.18
N GLY A 280 26.94 -6.49 -25.65
CA GLY A 280 27.60 -5.77 -26.73
C GLY A 280 27.30 -6.31 -28.13
N VAL A 281 26.49 -7.36 -28.26
CA VAL A 281 26.12 -8.00 -29.53
C VAL A 281 24.63 -7.86 -29.81
N HIS A 282 23.77 -8.22 -28.86
CA HIS A 282 22.31 -8.23 -29.00
C HIS A 282 21.65 -6.98 -28.39
N GLY A 283 22.43 -6.07 -27.81
CA GLY A 283 21.88 -4.95 -27.05
C GLY A 283 21.36 -5.37 -25.67
N SER A 284 20.57 -4.50 -25.03
CA SER A 284 20.01 -4.75 -23.71
C SER A 284 18.77 -5.65 -23.77
N GLU A 285 18.94 -6.91 -23.36
CA GLU A 285 17.95 -7.98 -23.50
C GLU A 285 17.63 -8.68 -22.16
N LEU A 286 16.75 -9.69 -22.20
CA LEU A 286 16.40 -10.51 -21.04
C LEU A 286 17.44 -11.61 -20.78
N TRP A 287 18.03 -11.60 -19.60
CA TRP A 287 19.01 -12.58 -19.11
C TRP A 287 18.49 -13.33 -17.89
N SER A 288 19.06 -14.51 -17.64
CA SER A 288 18.79 -15.28 -16.42
C SER A 288 20.06 -15.90 -15.84
N THR A 289 20.04 -16.21 -14.55
CA THR A 289 21.08 -16.99 -13.87
C THR A 289 20.51 -17.95 -12.84
N ASP A 290 21.17 -19.10 -12.64
CA ASP A 290 20.95 -20.00 -11.51
C ASP A 290 21.95 -19.78 -10.35
N GLY A 291 22.77 -18.72 -10.46
CA GLY A 291 23.85 -18.43 -9.51
C GLY A 291 25.21 -18.97 -9.92
N THR A 292 25.36 -19.53 -11.13
CA THR A 292 26.64 -19.98 -11.69
C THR A 292 26.99 -19.27 -13.00
N ALA A 293 28.28 -19.10 -13.30
CA ALA A 293 28.74 -18.52 -14.56
C ALA A 293 28.17 -19.26 -15.81
N PRO A 294 28.20 -20.61 -15.90
CA PRO A 294 27.59 -21.32 -17.03
C PRO A 294 26.07 -21.15 -17.09
N GLY A 295 25.41 -21.06 -15.94
CA GLY A 295 23.96 -20.86 -15.85
C GLY A 295 23.52 -19.43 -16.13
N THR A 296 24.42 -18.45 -16.19
CA THR A 296 24.11 -17.07 -16.58
C THR A 296 24.05 -16.91 -18.09
N GLN A 297 22.86 -16.76 -18.66
CA GLN A 297 22.63 -16.83 -20.12
C GLN A 297 21.56 -15.85 -20.59
N LEU A 298 21.69 -15.40 -21.84
CA LEU A 298 20.64 -14.71 -22.59
C LEU A 298 19.44 -15.64 -22.68
N VAL A 299 18.26 -15.16 -22.27
CA VAL A 299 17.00 -15.91 -22.37
C VAL A 299 16.45 -15.79 -23.78
N GLN A 300 16.36 -14.56 -24.27
CA GLN A 300 15.82 -14.23 -25.59
C GLN A 300 16.36 -12.86 -26.03
N ASP A 301 16.82 -12.79 -27.27
CA ASP A 301 16.96 -11.54 -28.02
C ASP A 301 15.55 -11.16 -28.51
N ILE A 302 14.90 -10.25 -27.79
CA ILE A 302 13.49 -9.89 -27.99
C ILE A 302 13.35 -8.96 -29.20
N ASN A 303 14.33 -8.08 -29.39
CA ASN A 303 14.38 -7.17 -30.52
C ASN A 303 15.65 -7.40 -31.33
N SER A 304 15.57 -8.20 -32.39
CA SER A 304 16.78 -8.62 -33.13
C SER A 304 17.57 -7.50 -33.81
N ASP A 305 16.99 -6.31 -33.94
CA ASP A 305 17.59 -5.17 -34.64
C ASP A 305 18.10 -4.07 -33.67
N ASP A 306 17.79 -4.15 -32.38
CA ASP A 306 18.14 -3.15 -31.37
C ASP A 306 17.89 -3.64 -29.93
N SER A 307 18.22 -2.85 -28.90
CA SER A 307 17.83 -3.20 -27.53
C SER A 307 16.30 -3.24 -27.33
N SER A 308 15.80 -4.28 -26.66
CA SER A 308 14.40 -4.37 -26.20
C SER A 308 14.15 -3.65 -24.87
N LEU A 309 15.22 -3.29 -24.15
CA LEU A 309 15.19 -2.55 -22.88
C LEU A 309 14.19 -3.13 -21.83
N PRO A 310 14.19 -4.44 -21.52
CA PRO A 310 13.20 -5.01 -20.62
C PRO A 310 13.29 -4.40 -19.22
N ALA A 311 12.15 -4.06 -18.63
CA ALA A 311 12.07 -3.38 -17.34
C ALA A 311 10.77 -3.68 -16.61
N ASN A 312 10.68 -3.23 -15.35
CA ASN A 312 9.52 -3.44 -14.47
C ASN A 312 9.17 -4.94 -14.31
N PHE A 313 10.18 -5.78 -14.09
CA PHE A 313 10.00 -7.21 -13.92
C PHE A 313 9.16 -7.52 -12.68
N VAL A 314 8.22 -8.46 -12.83
CA VAL A 314 7.39 -8.99 -11.75
C VAL A 314 7.15 -10.48 -11.98
N GLU A 315 7.24 -11.27 -10.92
CA GLU A 315 6.80 -12.66 -10.95
C GLU A 315 5.30 -12.71 -10.64
N PHE A 316 4.55 -13.42 -11.47
CA PHE A 316 3.13 -13.66 -11.26
C PHE A 316 2.71 -15.01 -11.86
N GLY A 317 2.23 -15.92 -11.01
CA GLY A 317 1.68 -17.21 -11.43
C GLY A 317 2.70 -18.15 -12.06
N GLY A 318 3.97 -18.10 -11.62
CA GLY A 318 5.07 -18.90 -12.14
C GLY A 318 5.64 -18.38 -13.47
N ARG A 319 5.35 -17.12 -13.82
CA ARG A 319 5.79 -16.46 -15.07
C ARG A 319 6.31 -15.07 -14.76
N LEU A 320 7.26 -14.60 -15.56
CA LEU A 320 7.83 -13.27 -15.45
C LEU A 320 7.07 -12.34 -16.40
N PHE A 321 6.42 -11.32 -15.87
CA PHE A 321 5.83 -10.23 -16.64
C PHE A 321 6.74 -9.00 -16.58
N PHE A 322 6.78 -8.24 -17.67
CA PHE A 322 7.63 -7.07 -17.80
C PHE A 322 7.19 -6.23 -19.01
N SER A 323 7.72 -5.02 -19.13
CA SER A 323 7.62 -4.25 -20.36
C SER A 323 8.91 -4.29 -21.16
N ALA A 324 8.78 -4.38 -22.49
CA ALA A 324 9.90 -4.39 -23.43
C ALA A 324 9.44 -3.91 -24.81
N THR A 325 10.38 -3.39 -25.59
CA THR A 325 10.21 -3.02 -27.00
C THR A 325 10.48 -4.24 -27.88
N GLY A 326 9.55 -4.60 -28.75
CA GLY A 326 9.75 -5.66 -29.75
C GLY A 326 10.24 -5.13 -31.10
N SER A 327 10.50 -6.02 -32.06
CA SER A 327 10.93 -5.60 -33.41
C SER A 327 9.82 -4.99 -34.28
N LEU A 328 8.54 -5.22 -33.95
CA LEU A 328 7.38 -4.73 -34.70
C LEU A 328 6.41 -3.91 -33.83
N ASN A 329 6.62 -3.91 -32.53
CA ASN A 329 5.82 -3.20 -31.53
C ASN A 329 6.76 -2.34 -30.69
N ASN A 330 6.32 -1.14 -30.33
CA ASN A 330 7.00 -0.35 -29.32
C ASN A 330 6.86 -1.01 -27.93
N ARG A 331 7.06 -0.27 -26.85
CA ARG A 331 7.11 -0.85 -25.52
C ARG A 331 5.73 -1.36 -25.08
N GLU A 332 5.63 -2.67 -24.90
CA GLU A 332 4.37 -3.39 -24.68
C GLU A 332 4.48 -4.37 -23.50
N LEU A 333 3.42 -5.13 -23.22
CA LEU A 333 3.39 -6.13 -22.16
C LEU A 333 3.93 -7.48 -22.65
N TRP A 334 5.02 -7.94 -22.04
CA TRP A 334 5.70 -9.19 -22.35
C TRP A 334 5.61 -10.19 -21.20
N VAL A 335 5.85 -11.46 -21.55
CA VAL A 335 5.88 -12.55 -20.58
C VAL A 335 6.96 -13.56 -20.93
N SER A 336 7.55 -14.18 -19.90
CA SER A 336 8.49 -15.30 -20.03
C SER A 336 8.17 -16.42 -19.03
N ASP A 337 8.35 -17.67 -19.44
CA ASP A 337 8.43 -18.84 -18.54
C ASP A 337 9.88 -19.21 -18.18
N GLY A 338 10.83 -18.36 -18.58
CA GLY A 338 12.26 -18.57 -18.40
C GLY A 338 12.98 -19.17 -19.61
N THR A 339 12.25 -19.53 -20.66
CA THR A 339 12.82 -20.07 -21.90
C THR A 339 12.68 -19.07 -23.07
N ALA A 340 13.53 -19.20 -24.08
CA ALA A 340 13.41 -18.47 -25.34
C ALA A 340 12.00 -18.61 -25.95
N ALA A 341 11.49 -19.84 -26.07
CA ALA A 341 10.19 -20.13 -26.66
C ALA A 341 9.00 -19.58 -25.86
N GLY A 342 9.11 -19.52 -24.53
CA GLY A 342 8.09 -18.95 -23.67
C GLY A 342 8.20 -17.45 -23.48
N THR A 343 9.26 -16.81 -23.99
CA THR A 343 9.46 -15.36 -23.97
C THR A 343 8.83 -14.73 -25.21
N ARG A 344 7.72 -14.02 -25.03
CA ARG A 344 6.93 -13.49 -26.14
C ARG A 344 6.06 -12.31 -25.71
N LEU A 345 5.61 -11.54 -26.69
CA LEU A 345 4.57 -10.53 -26.50
C LEU A 345 3.35 -11.21 -25.86
N PHE A 346 2.92 -10.68 -24.71
CA PHE A 346 1.77 -11.20 -24.01
C PHE A 346 0.50 -10.56 -24.54
N LYS A 347 0.53 -9.24 -24.71
CA LYS A 347 -0.53 -8.46 -25.33
C LYS A 347 0.03 -7.19 -25.93
N ASP A 348 -0.41 -6.91 -27.15
CA ASP A 348 -0.34 -5.62 -27.82
C ASP A 348 -1.50 -4.76 -27.30
N ILE A 349 -1.23 -3.89 -26.33
CA ILE A 349 -2.26 -3.07 -25.69
C ILE A 349 -2.60 -1.87 -26.56
N ASN A 350 -1.60 -1.26 -27.22
CA ASN A 350 -1.79 -0.14 -28.14
C ASN A 350 -1.46 -0.53 -29.60
N PRO A 351 -2.42 -1.14 -30.33
CA PRO A 351 -2.18 -1.58 -31.70
C PRO A 351 -2.18 -0.44 -32.74
N THR A 352 -2.15 0.84 -32.33
CA THR A 352 -2.26 1.97 -33.26
C THR A 352 -0.98 2.19 -34.06
N LEU A 353 -1.09 2.26 -35.39
CA LEU A 353 0.06 2.39 -36.31
C LEU A 353 0.41 3.85 -36.60
N VAL A 354 1.05 4.55 -35.67
CA VAL A 354 1.43 5.96 -35.84
C VAL A 354 2.93 6.26 -35.68
N ASP A 355 3.73 5.30 -35.21
CA ASP A 355 5.17 5.47 -35.02
C ASP A 355 5.99 4.90 -36.18
N LEU A 356 7.26 5.31 -36.32
CA LEU A 356 8.16 4.83 -37.38
C LEU A 356 9.33 4.04 -36.80
N ASP A 357 9.64 2.87 -37.37
CA ASP A 357 10.88 2.16 -37.08
C ASP A 357 12.12 2.88 -37.65
N ARG A 358 13.31 2.37 -37.33
CA ARG A 358 14.60 2.90 -37.83
C ARG A 358 14.74 2.84 -39.36
N THR A 359 13.90 2.05 -40.04
CA THR A 359 13.87 1.91 -41.50
C THR A 359 12.78 2.75 -42.16
N GLY A 360 11.97 3.46 -41.38
CA GLY A 360 10.88 4.33 -41.82
C GLY A 360 9.55 3.62 -42.09
N ASN A 361 9.35 2.39 -41.61
CA ASN A 361 8.06 1.72 -41.69
C ASN A 361 7.18 2.05 -40.48
N LEU A 362 5.86 2.06 -40.67
CA LEU A 362 4.91 2.24 -39.58
C LEU A 362 4.97 1.08 -38.58
N THR A 363 4.94 1.43 -37.30
CA THR A 363 4.95 0.51 -36.15
C THR A 363 3.83 0.87 -35.18
N ASN A 364 3.46 -0.10 -34.34
CA ASN A 364 2.48 0.11 -33.27
C ASN A 364 3.04 1.07 -32.22
N SER A 365 2.21 1.95 -31.67
CA SER A 365 2.58 2.82 -30.56
C SER A 365 2.83 2.08 -29.26
N SER A 366 3.52 2.76 -28.35
CA SER A 366 3.81 2.23 -27.02
C SER A 366 2.54 2.22 -26.15
N SER A 367 2.41 1.20 -25.29
CA SER A 367 1.46 1.20 -24.18
C SER A 367 2.11 1.50 -22.82
N ASP A 368 3.44 1.59 -22.80
CA ASP A 368 4.31 1.81 -21.62
C ASP A 368 3.88 1.11 -20.32
N PRO A 369 3.73 -0.24 -20.30
CA PRO A 369 3.29 -0.91 -19.08
C PRO A 369 4.31 -0.80 -17.94
N ASP A 370 3.85 -0.42 -16.76
CA ASP A 370 4.67 -0.31 -15.56
C ASP A 370 3.88 -0.48 -14.26
N SER A 371 4.53 -0.22 -13.13
CA SER A 371 3.90 -0.19 -11.80
C SER A 371 3.15 -1.48 -11.48
N PHE A 372 3.76 -2.60 -11.86
CA PHE A 372 3.17 -3.93 -11.68
C PHE A 372 3.02 -4.29 -10.21
N ILE A 373 1.83 -4.78 -9.82
CA ILE A 373 1.58 -5.31 -8.49
C ILE A 373 0.69 -6.56 -8.54
N PRO A 374 1.18 -7.72 -8.05
CA PRO A 374 0.34 -8.88 -7.79
C PRO A 374 -0.60 -8.58 -6.61
N PHE A 375 -1.91 -8.77 -6.83
CA PHE A 375 -2.91 -8.55 -5.80
C PHE A 375 -4.11 -9.47 -6.03
N ASN A 376 -4.58 -10.16 -4.98
CA ASN A 376 -5.75 -11.07 -5.03
C ASN A 376 -5.80 -12.02 -6.24
N GLY A 377 -4.66 -12.64 -6.56
CA GLY A 377 -4.55 -13.63 -7.65
C GLY A 377 -4.64 -13.04 -9.06
N LYS A 378 -4.46 -11.73 -9.20
CA LYS A 378 -4.35 -11.00 -10.47
C LYS A 378 -3.11 -10.11 -10.46
N LEU A 379 -2.73 -9.63 -11.64
CA LEU A 379 -1.67 -8.65 -11.80
C LEU A 379 -2.26 -7.33 -12.30
N TYR A 380 -2.00 -6.26 -11.57
CA TYR A 380 -2.45 -4.89 -11.89
C TYR A 380 -1.26 -4.04 -12.32
N PHE A 381 -1.50 -3.09 -13.22
CA PHE A 381 -0.47 -2.24 -13.81
C PHE A 381 -1.08 -1.04 -14.52
N ALA A 382 -0.27 -0.02 -14.81
CA ALA A 382 -0.69 1.11 -15.64
C ALA A 382 -0.31 0.87 -17.11
N ALA A 383 -1.18 1.21 -18.06
CA ALA A 383 -0.87 1.16 -19.49
C ALA A 383 -1.82 2.05 -20.32
N ASP A 384 -1.42 2.40 -21.54
CA ASP A 384 -2.20 3.19 -22.51
C ASP A 384 -2.60 2.35 -23.72
N ASP A 385 -3.88 2.32 -24.11
CA ASP A 385 -4.36 1.63 -25.32
C ASP A 385 -4.43 2.51 -26.57
N GLY A 386 -3.97 3.76 -26.47
CA GLY A 386 -4.01 4.77 -27.53
C GLY A 386 -5.36 5.46 -27.69
N THR A 387 -6.38 5.09 -26.88
CA THR A 387 -7.74 5.65 -26.95
C THR A 387 -8.25 6.21 -25.61
N HIS A 388 -7.85 5.62 -24.49
CA HIS A 388 -8.27 6.00 -23.14
C HIS A 388 -7.15 6.66 -22.32
N GLY A 389 -6.00 6.95 -22.92
CA GLY A 389 -4.82 7.40 -22.17
C GLY A 389 -4.30 6.30 -21.23
N ARG A 390 -3.40 6.68 -20.31
CA ARG A 390 -2.78 5.75 -19.36
C ARG A 390 -3.67 5.52 -18.14
N GLU A 391 -4.21 4.31 -18.05
CA GLU A 391 -5.26 3.90 -17.10
C GLU A 391 -4.86 2.65 -16.30
N LEU A 392 -5.72 2.18 -15.39
CA LEU A 392 -5.49 0.97 -14.59
C LEU A 392 -5.92 -0.28 -15.36
N TRP A 393 -4.98 -1.21 -15.54
CA TRP A 393 -5.18 -2.49 -16.21
C TRP A 393 -5.07 -3.66 -15.25
N VAL A 394 -5.66 -4.78 -15.64
CA VAL A 394 -5.58 -6.06 -14.94
C VAL A 394 -5.32 -7.20 -15.91
N THR A 395 -4.62 -8.24 -15.46
CA THR A 395 -4.61 -9.57 -16.09
C THR A 395 -4.76 -10.68 -15.06
N ASP A 396 -5.41 -11.77 -15.44
CA ASP A 396 -5.46 -13.03 -14.68
C ASP A 396 -4.37 -14.02 -15.13
N GLY A 397 -3.41 -13.56 -15.94
CA GLY A 397 -2.37 -14.40 -16.55
C GLY A 397 -2.72 -14.91 -17.94
N THR A 398 -3.91 -14.60 -18.45
CA THR A 398 -4.35 -14.91 -19.82
C THR A 398 -4.54 -13.65 -20.67
N PRO A 399 -4.22 -13.67 -21.99
CA PRO A 399 -4.45 -12.51 -22.86
C PRO A 399 -5.91 -12.04 -22.92
N THR A 400 -6.87 -12.97 -22.77
CA THR A 400 -8.32 -12.71 -22.72
C THR A 400 -8.75 -12.03 -21.42
N GLY A 401 -8.11 -12.36 -20.30
CA GLY A 401 -8.34 -11.71 -19.01
C GLY A 401 -7.59 -10.39 -18.85
N THR A 402 -6.72 -10.03 -19.79
CA THR A 402 -5.99 -8.75 -19.80
C THR A 402 -6.83 -7.62 -20.36
N ARG A 403 -7.17 -6.62 -19.56
CA ARG A 403 -8.00 -5.48 -19.98
C ARG A 403 -7.88 -4.28 -19.03
N MET A 404 -8.23 -3.09 -19.53
CA MET A 404 -8.50 -1.92 -18.69
C MET A 404 -9.66 -2.24 -17.73
N LEU A 405 -9.52 -1.82 -16.47
CA LEU A 405 -10.58 -1.97 -15.47
C LEU A 405 -11.63 -0.89 -15.63
N GLN A 406 -11.18 0.35 -15.69
CA GLN A 406 -12.01 1.55 -15.81
C GLN A 406 -11.18 2.65 -16.48
N ASP A 407 -11.84 3.42 -17.33
CA ASP A 407 -11.37 4.73 -17.79
C ASP A 407 -11.68 5.73 -16.67
N ILE A 408 -10.71 5.97 -15.77
CA ILE A 408 -10.89 6.84 -14.61
C ILE A 408 -10.92 8.31 -15.05
N ASN A 409 -10.10 8.69 -16.03
CA ASN A 409 -10.07 10.04 -16.62
C ASN A 409 -10.64 10.02 -18.06
N PRO A 410 -11.96 10.24 -18.23
CA PRO A 410 -12.65 9.86 -19.46
C PRO A 410 -12.05 10.40 -20.76
N GLY A 411 -11.96 9.53 -21.76
CA GLY A 411 -11.48 9.87 -23.10
C GLY A 411 -9.97 9.71 -23.23
N ARG A 412 -9.30 10.53 -24.05
CA ARG A 412 -7.85 10.37 -24.34
C ARG A 412 -6.92 10.85 -23.22
N ASN A 413 -7.45 11.22 -22.06
CA ASN A 413 -6.66 11.74 -20.96
C ASN A 413 -6.19 10.59 -20.08
N SER A 414 -5.04 10.74 -19.41
CA SER A 414 -4.53 9.71 -18.52
C SER A 414 -4.95 9.95 -17.08
N SER A 415 -5.32 8.89 -16.35
CA SER A 415 -5.42 8.89 -14.89
C SER A 415 -4.08 8.65 -14.19
N ASN A 416 -3.08 8.11 -14.90
CA ASN A 416 -1.71 7.85 -14.43
C ASN A 416 -1.64 7.09 -13.09
N PRO A 417 -2.21 5.88 -13.00
CA PRO A 417 -2.22 5.15 -11.74
C PRO A 417 -0.81 4.72 -11.31
N ALA A 418 -0.44 5.01 -10.07
CA ALA A 418 0.90 4.75 -9.54
C ALA A 418 0.90 4.55 -8.02
N ASN A 419 2.09 4.29 -7.43
CA ASN A 419 2.29 4.20 -5.98
C ASN A 419 1.39 3.15 -5.29
N PHE A 420 1.20 2.00 -5.94
CA PHE A 420 0.34 0.93 -5.43
C PHE A 420 0.78 0.39 -4.06
N VAL A 421 -0.17 0.21 -3.15
CA VAL A 421 0.02 -0.48 -1.88
C VAL A 421 -1.19 -1.36 -1.56
N SER A 422 -0.94 -2.58 -1.09
CA SER A 422 -2.01 -3.43 -0.56
C SER A 422 -2.13 -3.23 0.95
N PHE A 423 -3.34 -2.98 1.42
CA PHE A 423 -3.66 -2.85 2.85
C PHE A 423 -5.07 -3.37 3.10
N GLY A 424 -5.27 -4.16 4.16
CA GLY A 424 -6.60 -4.65 4.51
C GLY A 424 -7.31 -5.43 3.40
N GLY A 425 -6.58 -6.15 2.53
CA GLY A 425 -7.18 -6.87 1.41
C GLY A 425 -7.72 -5.99 0.28
N ARG A 426 -7.43 -4.67 0.29
CA ARG A 426 -7.70 -3.69 -0.77
C ARG A 426 -6.39 -3.25 -1.43
N LEU A 427 -6.49 -2.56 -2.57
CA LEU A 427 -5.35 -1.98 -3.28
C LEU A 427 -5.53 -0.47 -3.39
N TYR A 428 -4.66 0.30 -2.73
CA TYR A 428 -4.66 1.76 -2.77
C TYR A 428 -3.62 2.26 -3.77
N PHE A 429 -3.90 3.37 -4.43
CA PHE A 429 -3.03 3.96 -5.44
C PHE A 429 -3.32 5.45 -5.65
N GLU A 430 -2.38 6.14 -6.27
CA GLU A 430 -2.58 7.50 -6.78
C GLU A 430 -3.22 7.45 -8.16
N ALA A 431 -4.22 8.29 -8.46
CA ALA A 431 -4.73 8.52 -9.81
C ALA A 431 -5.51 9.85 -9.91
N THR A 432 -5.83 10.29 -11.13
CA THR A 432 -6.71 11.45 -11.38
C THR A 432 -7.92 11.10 -12.24
N ASP A 433 -9.07 11.71 -11.97
CA ASP A 433 -10.28 11.66 -12.83
C ASP A 433 -10.41 12.90 -13.73
N GLY A 434 -9.41 13.77 -13.74
CA GLY A 434 -9.42 15.06 -14.45
C GLY A 434 -10.20 16.17 -13.75
N PHE A 435 -10.89 15.90 -12.64
CA PHE A 435 -11.65 16.88 -11.84
C PHE A 435 -11.04 17.15 -10.47
N HIS A 436 -10.40 16.15 -9.85
CA HIS A 436 -9.86 16.24 -8.49
C HIS A 436 -8.32 16.26 -8.42
N GLY A 437 -7.62 16.42 -9.55
CA GLY A 437 -6.17 16.22 -9.59
C GLY A 437 -5.78 14.78 -9.22
N ALA A 438 -4.50 14.54 -8.89
CA ALA A 438 -4.01 13.22 -8.47
C ALA A 438 -4.24 12.99 -6.98
N GLU A 439 -5.13 12.06 -6.63
CA GLU A 439 -5.65 11.81 -5.27
C GLU A 439 -5.49 10.35 -4.86
N LEU A 440 -5.93 10.01 -3.65
CA LEU A 440 -5.94 8.63 -3.17
C LEU A 440 -7.17 7.89 -3.69
N TRP A 441 -6.92 6.81 -4.42
CA TRP A 441 -7.92 5.88 -4.96
C TRP A 441 -7.76 4.51 -4.34
N VAL A 442 -8.83 3.72 -4.43
CA VAL A 442 -8.84 2.35 -3.94
C VAL A 442 -9.53 1.43 -4.94
N LEU A 443 -8.99 0.24 -5.10
CA LEU A 443 -9.64 -0.89 -5.73
C LEU A 443 -10.08 -1.85 -4.64
N ASP A 444 -11.39 -1.94 -4.47
CA ASP A 444 -12.04 -2.87 -3.56
C ASP A 444 -12.19 -4.22 -4.26
N PRO A 445 -12.01 -5.35 -3.56
CA PRO A 445 -12.46 -6.64 -4.07
C PRO A 445 -13.95 -6.60 -4.40
N ALA A 446 -14.40 -7.56 -5.20
CA ALA A 446 -15.82 -7.67 -5.49
C ALA A 446 -16.57 -8.12 -4.23
N GLY A 447 -17.64 -7.40 -3.90
CA GLY A 447 -18.56 -7.81 -2.85
C GLY A 447 -19.25 -9.14 -3.14
N GLU A 448 -19.49 -9.90 -2.09
CA GLU A 448 -20.12 -11.21 -2.09
C GLU A 448 -21.52 -11.14 -1.47
N THR A 449 -22.45 -11.94 -1.98
CA THR A 449 -23.70 -12.22 -1.25
C THR A 449 -23.59 -13.60 -0.61
N ILE A 450 -23.57 -13.64 0.71
CA ILE A 450 -23.46 -14.86 1.51
C ILE A 450 -24.79 -15.08 2.22
N THR A 451 -25.46 -16.19 1.92
CA THR A 451 -26.71 -16.58 2.58
C THR A 451 -26.49 -17.80 3.44
N GLY A 452 -26.85 -17.67 4.72
CA GLY A 452 -26.87 -18.75 5.69
C GLY A 452 -28.06 -19.69 5.51
N THR A 453 -28.41 -20.37 6.58
CA THR A 453 -29.46 -21.38 6.66
C THR A 453 -30.44 -21.02 7.78
N PRO A 454 -31.58 -21.71 7.92
CA PRO A 454 -32.45 -21.54 9.10
C PRO A 454 -31.88 -22.13 10.42
N ARG A 455 -30.56 -22.25 10.55
CA ARG A 455 -29.86 -22.73 11.75
C ARG A 455 -28.78 -21.71 12.12
N ARG A 456 -28.20 -21.87 13.31
CA ARG A 456 -27.02 -21.11 13.72
C ARG A 456 -25.87 -21.27 12.71
N ASP A 457 -25.50 -20.15 12.08
CA ASP A 457 -24.43 -20.01 11.12
C ASP A 457 -23.36 -19.00 11.56
N VAL A 458 -22.20 -19.07 10.91
CA VAL A 458 -21.13 -18.08 11.01
C VAL A 458 -20.77 -17.67 9.59
N LEU A 459 -21.01 -16.41 9.25
CA LEU A 459 -20.78 -15.82 7.93
C LEU A 459 -19.67 -14.76 8.05
N ASP A 460 -18.80 -14.70 7.04
CA ASP A 460 -17.62 -13.81 7.00
C ASP A 460 -17.44 -13.31 5.57
N GLY A 461 -17.71 -12.00 5.34
CA GLY A 461 -17.62 -11.33 4.03
C GLY A 461 -16.17 -11.03 3.61
N LYS A 462 -15.34 -10.70 4.60
CA LYS A 462 -13.92 -10.35 4.48
C LYS A 462 -13.68 -8.96 3.89
N ALA A 463 -13.52 -8.83 2.58
CA ALA A 463 -13.13 -7.57 1.97
C ALA A 463 -13.91 -7.39 0.68
N GLY A 464 -14.43 -6.18 0.46
CA GLY A 464 -15.44 -5.91 -0.55
C GLY A 464 -16.73 -5.42 0.11
N ASP A 465 -17.66 -4.89 -0.68
CA ASP A 465 -18.96 -4.43 -0.17
C ASP A 465 -19.93 -5.62 -0.13
N ASP A 466 -19.96 -6.36 0.99
CA ASP A 466 -20.62 -7.64 1.10
C ASP A 466 -22.09 -7.54 1.54
N THR A 467 -22.87 -8.59 1.26
CA THR A 467 -24.24 -8.75 1.77
C THR A 467 -24.38 -10.10 2.45
N LEU A 468 -24.51 -10.10 3.77
CA LEU A 468 -24.62 -11.31 4.60
C LEU A 468 -26.05 -11.46 5.11
N LEU A 469 -26.67 -12.62 4.86
CA LEU A 469 -28.04 -12.93 5.26
C LEU A 469 -28.06 -14.17 6.18
N GLY A 470 -28.31 -13.99 7.47
CA GLY A 470 -28.38 -15.07 8.48
C GLY A 470 -29.60 -15.97 8.32
N LEU A 471 -30.74 -15.39 7.90
CA LEU A 471 -32.06 -16.03 7.79
C LEU A 471 -32.69 -16.39 9.14
N GLY A 472 -32.36 -17.52 9.73
CA GLY A 472 -32.96 -17.90 10.99
C GLY A 472 -32.01 -18.72 11.81
N GLY A 473 -31.98 -18.52 13.12
CA GLY A 473 -30.91 -19.12 13.90
C GLY A 473 -30.45 -18.16 14.97
N ASN A 474 -29.25 -18.36 15.48
CA ASN A 474 -28.61 -17.37 16.33
C ASN A 474 -27.23 -17.21 15.72
N ASP A 475 -27.13 -16.31 14.76
CA ASP A 475 -26.07 -16.28 13.78
C ASP A 475 -24.94 -15.34 14.22
N THR A 476 -23.79 -15.48 13.58
CA THR A 476 -22.68 -14.53 13.69
C THR A 476 -22.30 -14.09 12.30
N LEU A 477 -22.52 -12.82 11.99
CA LEU A 477 -22.20 -12.20 10.70
C LEU A 477 -21.04 -11.25 10.90
N VAL A 478 -19.98 -11.42 10.12
CA VAL A 478 -18.80 -10.54 10.08
C VAL A 478 -18.72 -9.95 8.69
N GLY A 479 -18.90 -8.63 8.55
CA GLY A 479 -18.78 -7.93 7.27
C GLY A 479 -17.32 -7.94 6.81
N GLY A 480 -16.48 -7.24 7.56
CA GLY A 480 -15.05 -7.17 7.33
C GLY A 480 -14.63 -5.77 6.90
N ILE A 481 -14.15 -5.62 5.67
CA ILE A 481 -13.63 -4.37 5.13
C ILE A 481 -14.40 -4.03 3.86
N GLY A 482 -15.08 -2.89 3.84
CA GLY A 482 -15.93 -2.46 2.74
C GLY A 482 -17.24 -1.94 3.28
N GLU A 483 -18.13 -1.46 2.41
CA GLU A 483 -19.47 -1.04 2.82
C GLU A 483 -20.42 -2.26 2.83
N ASP A 484 -20.54 -2.89 3.98
CA ASP A 484 -21.24 -4.15 4.16
C ASP A 484 -22.71 -3.97 4.53
N THR A 485 -23.52 -4.97 4.18
CA THR A 485 -24.91 -5.10 4.62
C THR A 485 -25.11 -6.44 5.33
N LEU A 486 -25.36 -6.39 6.64
CA LEU A 486 -25.56 -7.55 7.48
C LEU A 486 -27.02 -7.63 7.93
N ASP A 487 -27.67 -8.75 7.65
CA ASP A 487 -29.06 -9.03 8.05
C ASP A 487 -29.12 -10.34 8.86
N GLY A 488 -29.35 -10.23 10.17
CA GLY A 488 -29.53 -11.38 11.08
C GLY A 488 -30.89 -12.09 10.91
N SER A 489 -31.89 -11.35 10.42
CA SER A 489 -33.25 -11.82 10.16
C SER A 489 -34.01 -12.30 11.41
N THR A 490 -33.95 -13.58 11.78
CA THR A 490 -34.74 -14.12 12.91
C THR A 490 -33.85 -14.85 13.91
N GLY A 491 -34.06 -14.52 15.19
CA GLY A 491 -33.37 -15.13 16.32
C GLY A 491 -32.38 -14.17 16.95
N ASN A 492 -31.44 -14.65 17.76
CA ASN A 492 -30.57 -13.77 18.54
C ASN A 492 -29.18 -13.73 17.93
N ASP A 493 -28.91 -12.68 17.17
CA ASP A 493 -27.75 -12.62 16.28
C ASP A 493 -26.63 -11.73 16.81
N ILE A 494 -25.43 -11.95 16.28
CA ILE A 494 -24.24 -11.12 16.48
C ILE A 494 -23.83 -10.59 15.10
N LEU A 495 -23.88 -9.28 14.92
CA LEU A 495 -23.45 -8.60 13.68
C LEU A 495 -22.24 -7.73 14.00
N LEU A 496 -21.14 -7.99 13.31
CA LEU A 496 -19.85 -7.29 13.43
C LEU A 496 -19.55 -6.71 12.04
N ALA A 497 -19.75 -5.40 11.86
CA ALA A 497 -19.67 -4.78 10.54
C ALA A 497 -18.22 -4.64 10.07
N GLY A 498 -17.39 -3.93 10.83
CA GLY A 498 -15.95 -3.87 10.60
C GLY A 498 -15.48 -2.49 10.17
N ASN A 499 -14.80 -2.38 9.03
CA ASN A 499 -14.31 -1.11 8.48
C ASN A 499 -15.13 -0.74 7.25
N GLY A 500 -15.81 0.40 7.28
CA GLY A 500 -16.60 0.94 6.17
C GLY A 500 -17.90 1.55 6.68
N ASP A 501 -18.66 2.17 5.79
CA ASP A 501 -19.98 2.72 6.15
C ASP A 501 -21.03 1.62 6.04
N ASP A 502 -21.28 0.90 7.14
CA ASP A 502 -22.02 -0.36 7.12
C ASP A 502 -23.52 -0.22 7.44
N ARG A 503 -24.29 -1.26 7.07
CA ARG A 503 -25.73 -1.37 7.39
C ARG A 503 -26.01 -2.67 8.11
N LEU A 504 -26.43 -2.57 9.38
CA LEU A 504 -26.71 -3.72 10.24
C LEU A 504 -28.20 -3.79 10.58
N TYR A 505 -28.81 -4.95 10.30
CA TYR A 505 -30.22 -5.25 10.56
C TYR A 505 -30.34 -6.50 11.43
N GLY A 506 -30.58 -6.32 12.74
CA GLY A 506 -30.89 -7.44 13.65
C GLY A 506 -32.27 -8.06 13.40
N ASN A 507 -33.20 -7.24 12.91
CA ASN A 507 -34.57 -7.63 12.57
C ASN A 507 -35.39 -8.14 13.77
N THR A 508 -35.44 -9.45 14.06
CA THR A 508 -36.28 -9.96 15.14
C THR A 508 -35.51 -10.84 16.11
N GLY A 509 -35.48 -10.43 17.38
CA GLY A 509 -34.88 -11.21 18.45
C GLY A 509 -34.08 -10.31 19.37
N ASN A 510 -33.12 -10.88 20.10
CA ASN A 510 -32.27 -10.11 21.00
C ASN A 510 -30.85 -10.07 20.45
N ASP A 511 -30.59 -9.05 19.64
CA ASP A 511 -29.41 -8.97 18.79
C ASP A 511 -28.31 -8.12 19.42
N ARG A 512 -27.09 -8.34 18.96
CA ARG A 512 -25.94 -7.51 19.30
C ARG A 512 -25.26 -7.04 18.03
N LEU A 513 -25.22 -5.73 17.83
CA LEU A 513 -24.69 -5.09 16.64
C LEU A 513 -23.50 -4.21 17.05
N TRP A 514 -22.38 -4.39 16.35
CA TRP A 514 -21.21 -3.53 16.40
C TRP A 514 -20.96 -2.97 15.01
N GLY A 515 -21.02 -1.65 14.88
CA GLY A 515 -20.69 -0.92 13.64
C GLY A 515 -19.22 -1.10 13.33
N GLY A 516 -18.35 -0.30 13.96
CA GLY A 516 -16.91 -0.45 13.81
C GLY A 516 -16.27 0.87 13.44
N ASN A 517 -15.43 0.89 12.41
CA ASN A 517 -14.88 2.13 11.88
C ASN A 517 -15.69 2.54 10.65
N GLY A 518 -16.04 3.81 10.52
CA GLY A 518 -16.91 4.33 9.47
C GLY A 518 -18.21 4.85 10.04
N GLN A 519 -19.11 5.30 9.16
CA GLN A 519 -20.42 5.83 9.55
C GLN A 519 -21.51 4.78 9.38
N ASP A 520 -21.89 4.15 10.48
CA ASP A 520 -22.74 2.96 10.43
C ASP A 520 -24.23 3.25 10.66
N LEU A 521 -25.07 2.41 10.07
CA LEU A 521 -26.50 2.36 10.36
C LEU A 521 -26.82 1.08 11.14
N LEU A 522 -27.23 1.23 12.40
CA LEU A 522 -27.55 0.12 13.29
C LEU A 522 -29.05 0.05 13.57
N ALA A 523 -29.72 -0.96 13.01
CA ALA A 523 -31.14 -1.22 13.20
C ALA A 523 -31.36 -2.57 13.91
N GLY A 524 -31.45 -2.54 15.24
CA GLY A 524 -31.70 -3.77 16.03
C GLY A 524 -33.08 -4.40 15.78
N GLY A 525 -34.07 -3.63 15.33
CA GLY A 525 -35.41 -4.17 15.07
C GLY A 525 -36.22 -4.49 16.33
N ALA A 526 -37.02 -5.56 16.30
CA ALA A 526 -37.88 -6.00 17.40
C ALA A 526 -37.08 -6.79 18.45
N GLY A 527 -37.51 -6.75 19.73
CA GLY A 527 -36.82 -7.41 20.84
C GLY A 527 -35.81 -6.52 21.57
N TYR A 528 -34.96 -7.10 22.43
CA TYR A 528 -33.99 -6.36 23.26
C TYR A 528 -32.61 -6.42 22.62
N ASN A 529 -32.15 -5.27 22.11
CA ASN A 529 -30.96 -5.19 21.28
C ASN A 529 -29.85 -4.41 21.98
N VAL A 530 -28.60 -4.83 21.78
CA VAL A 530 -27.41 -4.09 22.22
C VAL A 530 -26.71 -3.53 20.99
N LEU A 531 -26.57 -2.21 20.93
CA LEU A 531 -25.97 -1.51 19.80
C LEU A 531 -24.72 -0.77 20.27
N VAL A 532 -23.65 -0.90 19.49
CA VAL A 532 -22.35 -0.26 19.70
C VAL A 532 -21.92 0.33 18.35
N GLY A 533 -21.83 1.66 18.26
CA GLY A 533 -21.42 2.33 17.02
C GLY A 533 -19.91 2.27 16.81
N ASN A 534 -19.17 2.53 17.89
CA ASN A 534 -17.74 2.80 17.98
C ASN A 534 -17.35 4.21 17.50
N GLN A 535 -16.56 4.33 16.43
CA GLN A 535 -15.96 5.62 16.04
C GLN A 535 -16.86 6.34 15.04
N GLU A 536 -16.68 7.66 14.94
CA GLU A 536 -17.31 8.51 13.94
C GLU A 536 -18.79 8.80 14.17
N ARG A 537 -19.61 8.83 13.09
CA ARG A 537 -20.98 9.32 13.14
C ARG A 537 -21.94 8.21 12.76
N ASP A 538 -22.50 7.59 13.78
CA ASP A 538 -23.41 6.48 13.61
C ASP A 538 -24.88 6.90 13.67
N THR A 539 -25.72 6.12 13.03
CA THR A 539 -27.17 6.26 13.06
C THR A 539 -27.81 5.02 13.68
N PHE A 540 -28.32 5.18 14.89
CA PHE A 540 -29.08 4.13 15.58
C PHE A 540 -30.57 4.25 15.25
N VAL A 541 -31.11 3.24 14.57
CA VAL A 541 -32.52 3.22 14.15
C VAL A 541 -33.38 2.61 15.24
N LEU A 542 -34.29 3.42 15.80
CA LEU A 542 -35.20 2.98 16.86
C LEU A 542 -36.45 2.36 16.27
N HIS A 543 -36.89 1.23 16.85
CA HIS A 543 -38.07 0.48 16.41
C HIS A 543 -39.12 0.40 17.52
N ARG A 544 -40.39 0.63 17.18
CA ARG A 544 -41.51 0.61 18.15
C ARG A 544 -41.74 -0.76 18.81
N GLN A 545 -41.33 -1.83 18.15
CA GLN A 545 -41.51 -3.20 18.63
C GLN A 545 -40.28 -3.74 19.37
N GLY A 546 -39.22 -2.93 19.51
CA GLY A 546 -38.01 -3.31 20.20
C GLY A 546 -37.55 -2.25 21.20
N PHE A 547 -36.46 -2.58 21.86
CA PHE A 547 -35.75 -1.72 22.80
C PHE A 547 -34.26 -1.77 22.46
N ALA A 548 -33.64 -0.61 22.27
CA ALA A 548 -32.21 -0.49 22.00
C ALA A 548 -31.42 -0.05 23.24
N LEU A 549 -30.50 -0.88 23.71
CA LEU A 549 -29.44 -0.48 24.64
C LEU A 549 -28.23 0.00 23.83
N ILE A 550 -28.03 1.31 23.78
CA ILE A 550 -26.90 1.94 23.07
C ILE A 550 -25.78 2.20 24.09
N ARG A 551 -24.58 1.68 23.84
CA ARG A 551 -23.51 1.62 24.85
C ARG A 551 -22.53 2.80 24.81
N ASP A 552 -22.45 3.50 23.70
CA ASP A 552 -21.33 4.40 23.36
C ASP A 552 -21.76 5.64 22.56
N PHE A 553 -23.05 5.99 22.56
CA PHE A 553 -23.57 7.14 21.82
C PHE A 553 -22.76 8.43 22.05
N GLU A 554 -22.15 8.96 21.01
CA GLU A 554 -21.35 10.18 21.04
C GLU A 554 -22.22 11.43 20.76
N VAL A 555 -22.43 12.24 21.80
CA VAL A 555 -23.26 13.44 21.68
C VAL A 555 -22.65 14.44 20.71
N GLY A 556 -23.39 14.71 19.64
CA GLY A 556 -23.05 15.75 18.67
C GLY A 556 -22.40 15.22 17.41
N SER A 557 -21.90 13.98 17.43
CA SER A 557 -21.62 13.17 16.24
C SER A 557 -22.89 12.38 15.88
N ASP A 558 -23.21 11.37 16.69
CA ASP A 558 -24.22 10.34 16.44
C ASP A 558 -25.65 10.86 16.34
N ARG A 559 -26.47 10.02 15.70
CA ARG A 559 -27.88 10.27 15.41
C ARG A 559 -28.78 9.12 15.83
N LEU A 560 -29.95 9.48 16.33
CA LEU A 560 -31.07 8.59 16.62
C LEU A 560 -32.13 8.77 15.54
N SER A 561 -32.37 7.74 14.73
CA SER A 561 -33.47 7.75 13.78
C SER A 561 -34.76 7.28 14.45
N LEU A 562 -35.75 8.16 14.47
CA LEU A 562 -37.03 7.89 15.13
C LEU A 562 -37.98 7.10 14.21
N PRO A 563 -38.86 6.24 14.76
CA PRO A 563 -39.75 5.42 13.95
C PRO A 563 -40.66 6.24 13.01
N ARG A 564 -41.06 5.68 11.85
CA ARG A 564 -42.05 6.34 10.98
C ARG A 564 -43.38 6.60 11.71
N GLY A 565 -43.98 7.76 11.46
CA GLY A 565 -45.24 8.19 12.11
C GLY A 565 -45.03 8.85 13.48
N PHE A 566 -43.77 9.06 13.88
CA PHE A 566 -43.43 9.75 15.12
C PHE A 566 -43.81 11.24 15.08
N ARG A 567 -44.24 11.77 16.23
CA ARG A 567 -44.41 13.20 16.46
C ARG A 567 -43.48 13.61 17.59
N LEU A 568 -42.62 14.61 17.36
CA LEU A 568 -41.62 15.08 18.34
C LEU A 568 -42.19 15.36 19.74
N GLY A 569 -43.42 15.89 19.84
CA GLY A 569 -44.08 16.15 21.12
C GLY A 569 -44.55 14.90 21.91
N SER A 570 -44.31 13.70 21.38
CA SER A 570 -44.64 12.42 22.06
C SER A 570 -43.41 11.65 22.54
N LEU A 571 -42.21 12.23 22.40
CA LEU A 571 -40.98 11.69 22.98
C LEU A 571 -40.87 12.15 24.43
N GLU A 572 -40.78 11.20 25.35
CA GLU A 572 -40.39 11.47 26.72
C GLU A 572 -38.95 10.99 26.91
N ILE A 573 -38.10 11.86 27.47
CA ILE A 573 -36.70 11.54 27.75
C ILE A 573 -36.52 11.59 29.27
N GLY A 574 -36.55 10.41 29.89
CA GLY A 574 -36.28 10.22 31.30
C GLY A 574 -34.79 10.01 31.57
N GLN A 575 -34.41 10.12 32.84
CA GLN A 575 -33.07 9.77 33.31
C GLN A 575 -33.14 8.55 34.23
N GLN A 576 -32.25 7.57 34.01
CA GLN A 576 -32.05 6.44 34.93
C GLN A 576 -30.57 6.28 35.24
N GLY A 577 -30.14 6.74 36.41
CA GLY A 577 -28.72 6.78 36.76
C GLY A 577 -27.95 7.74 35.86
N ASN A 578 -26.88 7.27 35.21
CA ASN A 578 -26.07 8.01 34.25
C ASN A 578 -26.51 7.80 32.79
N ALA A 579 -27.77 7.44 32.56
CA ALA A 579 -28.28 7.09 31.24
C ALA A 579 -29.60 7.82 30.94
N SER A 580 -29.79 8.16 29.67
CA SER A 580 -31.05 8.66 29.13
C SER A 580 -31.93 7.48 28.73
N VAL A 581 -33.23 7.56 29.03
CA VAL A 581 -34.23 6.58 28.60
C VAL A 581 -35.24 7.29 27.72
N LEU A 582 -35.37 6.84 26.49
CA LEU A 582 -36.29 7.40 25.50
C LEU A 582 -37.55 6.56 25.49
N GLU A 583 -38.69 7.20 25.68
CA GLU A 583 -39.99 6.57 25.77
C GLU A 583 -40.95 7.18 24.75
N TRP A 584 -41.81 6.34 24.16
CA TRP A 584 -42.87 6.78 23.27
C TRP A 584 -44.22 6.24 23.76
N GLY A 585 -44.96 7.11 24.46
CA GLY A 585 -46.09 6.68 25.29
C GLY A 585 -45.61 5.75 26.39
N ASP A 586 -46.35 4.68 26.67
CA ASP A 586 -46.04 3.75 27.79
C ASP A 586 -44.93 2.72 27.48
N ARG A 587 -44.10 2.96 26.45
CA ARG A 587 -43.08 1.99 26.02
C ARG A 587 -41.70 2.62 25.87
N PRO A 588 -40.66 2.04 26.50
CA PRO A 588 -39.29 2.47 26.28
C PRO A 588 -38.81 2.02 24.89
N LEU A 589 -38.21 2.95 24.16
CA LEU A 589 -37.60 2.73 22.84
C LEU A 589 -36.11 2.47 22.94
N ALA A 590 -35.41 3.23 23.80
CA ALA A 590 -33.96 3.12 23.91
C ALA A 590 -33.44 3.56 25.28
N LYS A 591 -32.26 3.07 25.62
CA LYS A 591 -31.45 3.57 26.73
C LYS A 591 -30.03 3.86 26.24
N LEU A 592 -29.58 5.09 26.45
CA LEU A 592 -28.25 5.55 26.09
C LEU A 592 -27.37 5.57 27.34
N LEU A 593 -26.41 4.66 27.42
CA LEU A 593 -25.50 4.60 28.55
C LEU A 593 -24.51 5.77 28.51
N GLY A 594 -24.26 6.40 29.67
CA GLY A 594 -23.28 7.47 29.79
C GLY A 594 -23.75 8.85 29.28
N VAL A 595 -24.95 8.93 28.69
CA VAL A 595 -25.51 10.17 28.13
C VAL A 595 -26.67 10.66 29.00
N LEU A 596 -26.61 11.90 29.47
CA LEU A 596 -27.69 12.54 30.24
C LEU A 596 -28.73 13.20 29.32
N PRO A 597 -30.01 13.29 29.74
CA PRO A 597 -31.05 13.91 28.91
C PRO A 597 -30.73 15.36 28.53
N SER A 598 -30.02 16.08 29.40
CA SER A 598 -29.57 17.45 29.20
C SER A 598 -28.50 17.62 28.12
N GLU A 599 -27.89 16.53 27.65
CA GLU A 599 -26.86 16.56 26.60
C GLU A 599 -27.48 16.39 25.20
N LEU A 600 -28.64 15.75 25.12
CA LEU A 600 -29.36 15.55 23.85
C LEU A 600 -29.89 16.87 23.30
N ARG A 601 -29.79 17.05 21.98
CA ARG A 601 -30.23 18.24 21.25
C ARG A 601 -31.11 17.81 20.09
N ALA A 602 -31.81 18.76 19.46
CA ALA A 602 -32.58 18.46 18.25
C ALA A 602 -31.72 17.80 17.15
N LYS A 603 -30.44 18.18 17.05
CA LYS A 603 -29.48 17.54 16.14
C LYS A 603 -29.19 16.07 16.48
N SER A 604 -29.44 15.59 17.69
CA SER A 604 -29.25 14.17 18.02
C SER A 604 -30.29 13.27 17.35
N PHE A 605 -31.33 13.84 16.72
CA PHE A 605 -32.43 13.10 16.12
C PHE A 605 -32.52 13.39 14.62
N VAL A 606 -32.92 12.37 13.84
CA VAL A 606 -33.18 12.45 12.40
C VAL A 606 -34.53 11.86 12.03
#